data_AF-Q9PW85-F1
#
_entry.id   AF-Q9PW85-F1
#
_cell.length_a   1.000
_cell.length_b   1.000
_cell.length_c   1.000
_cell.angle_alpha   90.00
_cell.angle_beta   90.00
_cell.angle_gamma   90.00
#
_symmetry.space_group_name_H-M   'P 1'
#
loop_
_entity.id
_entity.type
_entity.pdbx_description
1 polymer ?
#
loop_
_entity_poly.entity_id
_entity_poly.type
_entity_poly.pdbx_seq_one_letter_code
_entity_poly.pdbx_strand_id
1 'polypeptide(L)'
;ALSNDNDYGKNGIATFIKAAQEEGVCIEYSQAFESTGSKTSLKNIVDTIRTSTSKVIMAFMSHREIKILVDELYRQNITGLQWIGSDAWITDDSLADSQGNTLLIGSIGFTVRNAKIPGLGPFLQKLNPSQFPKSMFLKEFWESIFQCSLSPNALQRACNGSEHLKYVKHPFTDVSDLRYVNNVYNAVYAIAHALHNLLSCNHQKGPFANVTCAQPTIIQPWQILHYMQTVNFTMNGGESVFFDSKGDSPARYELVNLQNITKGTMEVVTIGYYDAIQPRGQQFTMNNVNITWGGGLRTVPVSVCSESCPLGTRKAVQKGRPI
;
A
#
# COMPACT_ATOMS: atom_id res chain seq x y z
N ALA A 1 -7.50 -9.74 14.53
CA ALA A 1 -6.59 -9.84 13.38
C ALA A 1 -7.38 -10.34 12.18
N LEU A 2 -7.48 -9.56 11.12
CA LEU A 2 -8.25 -9.89 9.92
C LEU A 2 -7.34 -9.82 8.70
N SER A 3 -7.51 -10.72 7.75
CA SER A 3 -6.72 -10.74 6.51
C SER A 3 -7.50 -11.19 5.29
N ASN A 4 -6.92 -10.95 4.11
CA ASN A 4 -7.31 -11.69 2.92
C ASN A 4 -7.04 -13.19 3.11
N ASP A 5 -7.87 -14.02 2.48
CA ASP A 5 -7.64 -15.47 2.36
C ASP A 5 -6.70 -15.79 1.16
N ASN A 6 -5.53 -15.16 1.13
CA ASN A 6 -4.48 -15.38 0.12
C ASN A 6 -3.08 -15.22 0.72
N ASP A 7 -2.04 -15.44 -0.08
CA ASP A 7 -0.65 -15.39 0.39
C ASP A 7 -0.26 -14.04 1.00
N TYR A 8 -0.74 -12.93 0.43
CA TYR A 8 -0.51 -11.59 0.99
C TYR A 8 -1.09 -11.48 2.41
N GLY A 9 -2.38 -11.80 2.57
CA GLY A 9 -3.07 -11.72 3.86
C GLY A 9 -2.54 -12.70 4.91
N LYS A 10 -2.41 -13.98 4.54
CA LYS A 10 -2.00 -15.05 5.46
C LYS A 10 -0.57 -14.89 5.95
N ASN A 11 0.37 -14.58 5.07
CA ASN A 11 1.78 -14.41 5.47
C ASN A 11 1.96 -13.13 6.29
N GLY A 12 1.28 -12.04 5.91
CA GLY A 12 1.30 -10.79 6.65
C GLY A 12 0.77 -10.95 8.07
N ILE A 13 -0.40 -11.59 8.23
CA ILE A 13 -1.01 -11.75 9.55
C ILE A 13 -0.26 -12.77 10.43
N ALA A 14 0.30 -13.83 9.84
CA ALA A 14 1.13 -14.78 10.59
C ALA A 14 2.39 -14.09 11.16
N THR A 15 3.04 -13.25 10.35
CA THR A 15 4.19 -12.45 10.78
C THR A 15 3.81 -11.46 11.88
N PHE A 16 2.69 -10.76 11.72
CA PHE A 16 2.15 -9.86 12.74
C PHE A 16 1.84 -10.58 14.05
N ILE A 17 1.16 -11.73 14.02
CA ILE A 17 0.79 -12.49 15.22
C ILE A 17 2.05 -12.91 15.98
N LYS A 18 3.09 -13.37 15.28
CA LYS A 18 4.37 -13.73 15.90
C LYS A 18 5.02 -12.51 16.58
N ALA A 19 5.12 -11.39 15.87
CA ALA A 19 5.70 -10.16 16.44
C ALA A 19 4.87 -9.63 17.63
N ALA A 20 3.54 -9.67 17.53
CA ALA A 20 2.64 -9.28 18.60
C ALA A 20 2.87 -10.11 19.87
N GLN A 21 3.05 -11.42 19.73
CA GLN A 21 3.36 -12.30 20.86
C GLN A 21 4.72 -11.99 21.50
N GLU A 22 5.74 -11.71 20.69
CA GLU A 22 7.07 -11.30 21.16
C GLU A 22 7.02 -9.99 21.96
N GLU A 23 6.11 -9.08 21.61
CA GLU A 23 5.85 -7.81 22.29
C GLU A 23 4.79 -7.91 23.43
N GLY A 24 4.29 -9.11 23.75
CA GLY A 24 3.31 -9.32 24.82
C GLY A 24 1.88 -8.86 24.50
N VAL A 25 1.54 -8.72 23.21
CA VAL A 25 0.20 -8.36 22.74
C VAL A 25 -0.62 -9.62 22.46
N CYS A 26 -1.79 -9.73 23.12
CA CYS A 26 -2.72 -10.84 22.93
C CYS A 26 -3.61 -10.66 21.69
N ILE A 27 -3.86 -11.75 20.96
CA ILE A 27 -4.76 -11.77 19.81
C ILE A 27 -6.04 -12.52 20.19
N GLU A 28 -7.16 -11.80 20.32
CA GLU A 28 -8.46 -12.38 20.69
C GLU A 28 -9.03 -13.28 19.59
N TYR A 29 -8.86 -12.89 18.32
CA TYR A 29 -9.27 -13.67 17.16
C TYR A 29 -8.40 -13.38 15.94
N SER A 30 -8.25 -14.39 15.08
CA SER A 30 -7.62 -14.29 13.76
C SER A 30 -8.50 -14.96 12.72
N GLN A 31 -8.97 -14.21 11.73
CA GLN A 31 -9.85 -14.72 10.67
C GLN A 31 -9.44 -14.16 9.31
N ALA A 32 -9.67 -14.95 8.27
CA ALA A 32 -9.43 -14.56 6.89
C ALA A 32 -10.70 -14.73 6.06
N PHE A 33 -10.87 -13.88 5.04
CA PHE A 33 -11.90 -14.09 4.03
C PHE A 33 -11.46 -13.52 2.68
N GLU A 34 -12.17 -13.93 1.64
CA GLU A 34 -12.01 -13.41 0.28
C GLU A 34 -13.32 -12.79 -0.19
N SER A 35 -13.22 -11.72 -0.99
CA SER A 35 -14.38 -11.01 -1.54
C SER A 35 -15.29 -11.86 -2.44
N THR A 36 -14.78 -12.93 -3.03
CA THR A 36 -15.54 -13.88 -3.86
C THR A 36 -16.07 -15.08 -3.07
N GLY A 37 -15.76 -15.15 -1.77
CA GLY A 37 -16.12 -16.27 -0.91
C GLY A 37 -17.59 -16.28 -0.47
N SER A 38 -17.91 -17.26 0.37
CA SER A 38 -19.26 -17.40 0.93
C SER A 38 -19.63 -16.21 1.83
N LYS A 39 -20.87 -15.71 1.67
CA LYS A 39 -21.46 -14.69 2.58
C LYS A 39 -21.45 -15.13 4.05
N THR A 40 -21.47 -16.45 4.31
CA THR A 40 -21.38 -16.99 5.66
C THR A 40 -20.06 -16.63 6.34
N SER A 41 -18.96 -16.57 5.60
CA SER A 41 -17.65 -16.20 6.15
C SER A 41 -17.64 -14.77 6.66
N LEU A 42 -18.14 -13.83 5.86
CA LEU A 42 -18.26 -12.43 6.25
C LEU A 42 -19.18 -12.28 7.48
N LYS A 43 -20.32 -12.98 7.49
CA LYS A 43 -21.24 -12.96 8.63
C LYS A 43 -20.56 -13.42 9.92
N ASN A 44 -19.83 -14.52 9.88
CA ASN A 44 -19.11 -15.04 11.05
C ASN A 44 -18.05 -14.05 11.57
N ILE A 45 -17.34 -13.38 10.66
CA ILE A 45 -16.38 -12.33 11.02
C ILE A 45 -17.10 -11.17 11.72
N VAL A 46 -18.21 -10.69 11.16
CA VAL A 46 -19.00 -9.61 11.75
C VAL A 46 -19.56 -9.99 13.12
N ASP A 47 -20.06 -11.22 13.28
CA ASP A 47 -20.56 -11.73 14.57
C ASP A 47 -19.42 -11.85 15.60
N THR A 48 -18.20 -12.21 15.16
CA THR A 48 -17.02 -12.21 16.03
C THR A 48 -16.63 -10.79 16.46
N ILE A 49 -16.60 -9.83 15.53
CA ILE A 49 -16.28 -8.44 15.84
C ILE A 49 -17.30 -7.86 16.84
N ARG A 50 -18.59 -8.18 16.66
CA ARG A 50 -19.67 -7.74 17.55
C ARG A 50 -19.51 -8.26 18.98
N THR A 51 -19.09 -9.52 19.13
CA THR A 51 -19.01 -10.19 20.45
C THR A 51 -17.66 -10.03 21.13
N SER A 52 -16.64 -9.61 20.39
CA SER A 52 -15.28 -9.35 20.85
C SER A 52 -15.19 -8.14 21.79
N THR A 53 -14.22 -8.21 22.71
CA THR A 53 -13.88 -7.09 23.61
C THR A 53 -12.83 -6.15 23.02
N SER A 54 -11.98 -6.64 22.12
CA SER A 54 -10.94 -5.86 21.43
C SER A 54 -11.54 -4.71 20.62
N LYS A 55 -10.98 -3.50 20.80
CA LYS A 55 -11.34 -2.30 20.02
C LYS A 55 -10.38 -2.04 18.87
N VAL A 56 -9.15 -2.54 18.96
CA VAL A 56 -8.14 -2.42 17.91
C VAL A 56 -8.19 -3.64 16.98
N ILE A 57 -8.29 -3.41 15.67
CA ILE A 57 -8.32 -4.45 14.65
C ILE A 57 -7.19 -4.21 13.64
N MET A 58 -6.22 -5.13 13.64
CA MET A 58 -5.27 -5.26 12.53
C MET A 58 -5.98 -5.85 11.32
N ALA A 59 -6.05 -5.10 10.22
CA ALA A 59 -6.68 -5.47 8.95
C ALA A 59 -5.63 -5.49 7.83
N PHE A 60 -5.01 -6.67 7.63
CA PHE A 60 -3.99 -6.91 6.62
C PHE A 60 -4.64 -7.48 5.35
N MET A 61 -5.24 -6.59 4.56
CA MET A 61 -6.11 -6.96 3.44
C MET A 61 -6.09 -5.96 2.29
N SER A 62 -6.80 -6.22 1.20
CA SER A 62 -6.92 -5.29 0.07
C SER A 62 -8.05 -4.29 0.28
N HIS A 63 -8.05 -3.20 -0.51
CA HIS A 63 -9.15 -2.22 -0.53
C HIS A 63 -10.51 -2.89 -0.79
N ARG A 64 -10.57 -3.98 -1.56
CA ARG A 64 -11.84 -4.66 -1.90
C ARG A 64 -12.44 -5.35 -0.68
N GLU A 65 -11.65 -6.11 0.07
CA GLU A 65 -12.11 -6.84 1.25
C GLU A 65 -12.49 -5.87 2.37
N ILE A 66 -11.66 -4.85 2.65
CA ILE A 66 -11.99 -3.89 3.71
C ILE A 66 -13.27 -3.11 3.37
N LYS A 67 -13.49 -2.73 2.10
CA LYS A 67 -14.73 -2.09 1.64
C LYS A 67 -15.97 -2.92 1.95
N ILE A 68 -15.94 -4.21 1.60
CA ILE A 68 -17.04 -5.14 1.86
C ILE A 68 -17.29 -5.27 3.37
N LEU A 69 -16.21 -5.38 4.17
CA LEU A 69 -16.33 -5.50 5.62
C LEU A 69 -16.95 -4.24 6.24
N VAL A 70 -16.45 -3.06 5.93
CA VAL A 70 -16.95 -1.82 6.56
C VAL A 70 -18.36 -1.46 6.10
N ASP A 71 -18.74 -1.76 4.85
CA ASP A 71 -20.12 -1.61 4.40
C ASP A 71 -21.08 -2.50 5.23
N GLU A 72 -20.67 -3.72 5.55
CA GLU A 72 -21.48 -4.63 6.36
C GLU A 72 -21.51 -4.23 7.84
N LEU A 73 -20.38 -3.79 8.41
CA LEU A 73 -20.34 -3.24 9.77
C LEU A 73 -21.23 -2.00 9.90
N TYR A 74 -21.23 -1.14 8.87
CA TYR A 74 -22.07 0.05 8.81
C TYR A 74 -23.55 -0.31 8.79
N ARG A 75 -23.97 -1.26 7.94
CA ARG A 75 -25.36 -1.76 7.92
C ARG A 75 -25.83 -2.31 9.25
N GLN A 76 -24.91 -2.86 10.03
CA GLN A 76 -25.19 -3.45 11.33
C GLN A 76 -24.94 -2.51 12.52
N ASN A 77 -24.67 -1.23 12.27
CA ASN A 77 -24.37 -0.19 13.26
C ASN A 77 -23.23 -0.58 14.23
N ILE A 78 -22.21 -1.28 13.74
CA ILE A 78 -21.02 -1.63 14.52
C ILE A 78 -19.98 -0.53 14.35
N THR A 79 -19.71 0.20 15.43
CA THR A 79 -18.84 1.40 15.44
C THR A 79 -17.82 1.34 16.58
N GLY A 80 -16.97 2.37 16.72
CA GLY A 80 -16.03 2.49 17.83
C GLY A 80 -14.80 1.58 17.73
N LEU A 81 -14.44 1.18 16.51
CA LEU A 81 -13.27 0.35 16.21
C LEU A 81 -12.08 1.25 15.81
N GLN A 82 -10.89 0.86 16.25
CA GLN A 82 -9.63 1.44 15.82
C GLN A 82 -8.97 0.49 14.84
N TRP A 83 -8.80 0.93 13.60
CA TRP A 83 -8.19 0.12 12.56
C TRP A 83 -6.69 0.34 12.50
N ILE A 84 -5.96 -0.77 12.33
CA ILE A 84 -4.57 -0.77 11.89
C ILE A 84 -4.56 -1.34 10.47
N GLY A 85 -4.23 -0.51 9.48
CA GLY A 85 -4.31 -0.85 8.06
C GLY A 85 -2.97 -1.22 7.44
N SER A 86 -3.04 -2.12 6.46
CA SER A 86 -1.93 -2.39 5.55
C SER A 86 -1.85 -1.35 4.43
N ASP A 87 -0.70 -1.30 3.76
CA ASP A 87 -0.43 -0.41 2.63
C ASP A 87 -1.43 -0.57 1.48
N ALA A 88 -1.92 -1.79 1.26
CA ALA A 88 -2.89 -2.12 0.20
C ALA A 88 -4.28 -1.44 0.30
N TRP A 89 -4.57 -0.70 1.37
CA TRP A 89 -5.86 0.01 1.49
C TRP A 89 -5.82 1.33 2.24
N ILE A 90 -4.85 1.56 3.13
CA ILE A 90 -4.85 2.70 4.05
C ILE A 90 -4.84 4.07 3.34
N THR A 91 -4.36 4.14 2.10
CA THR A 91 -4.35 5.33 1.24
C THR A 91 -5.18 5.17 -0.04
N ASP A 92 -6.10 4.21 -0.11
CA ASP A 92 -6.86 3.93 -1.34
C ASP A 92 -8.17 4.74 -1.40
N ASP A 93 -8.16 5.83 -2.18
CA ASP A 93 -9.31 6.74 -2.35
C ASP A 93 -10.61 6.05 -2.82
N SER A 94 -10.56 4.85 -3.41
CA SER A 94 -11.77 4.11 -3.80
C SER A 94 -12.65 3.69 -2.61
N LEU A 95 -12.10 3.75 -1.40
CA LEU A 95 -12.82 3.57 -0.14
C LEU A 95 -13.64 4.80 0.24
N ALA A 96 -13.35 5.99 -0.29
CA ALA A 96 -14.15 7.18 -0.02
C ALA A 96 -15.60 7.04 -0.50
N ASP A 97 -15.86 6.18 -1.48
CA ASP A 97 -17.21 5.88 -2.00
C ASP A 97 -17.92 4.72 -1.27
N SER A 98 -17.30 4.12 -0.24
CA SER A 98 -17.93 3.09 0.59
C SER A 98 -19.06 3.67 1.44
N GLN A 99 -20.14 2.89 1.65
CA GLN A 99 -21.23 3.26 2.58
C GLN A 99 -20.70 3.35 4.02
N GLY A 100 -19.76 2.48 4.39
CA GLY A 100 -19.13 2.44 5.70
C GLY A 100 -17.84 3.25 5.83
N ASN A 101 -17.53 4.15 4.90
CA ASN A 101 -16.26 4.89 4.86
C ASN A 101 -15.92 5.58 6.20
N THR A 102 -16.91 6.16 6.88
CA THR A 102 -16.74 6.88 8.15
C THR A 102 -16.22 5.99 9.28
N LEU A 103 -16.44 4.67 9.21
CA LEU A 103 -15.91 3.70 10.17
C LEU A 103 -14.39 3.55 10.09
N LEU A 104 -13.78 3.95 8.96
CA LEU A 104 -12.34 3.94 8.77
C LEU A 104 -11.69 5.20 9.34
N ILE A 105 -12.43 6.26 9.65
CA ILE A 105 -11.85 7.50 10.19
C ILE A 105 -11.08 7.18 11.48
N GLY A 106 -9.85 7.66 11.53
CA GLY A 106 -8.88 7.42 12.60
C GLY A 106 -8.01 6.19 12.37
N SER A 107 -8.14 5.48 11.25
CA SER A 107 -7.23 4.37 10.90
C SER A 107 -5.77 4.83 10.92
N ILE A 108 -4.89 3.97 11.40
CA ILE A 108 -3.43 4.16 11.34
C ILE A 108 -2.86 3.03 10.52
N GLY A 109 -1.86 3.29 9.69
CA GLY A 109 -1.22 2.22 8.93
C GLY A 109 0.12 2.65 8.35
N PHE A 110 0.80 1.69 7.75
CA PHE A 110 2.04 1.93 7.03
C PHE A 110 1.77 1.91 5.54
N THR A 111 2.41 2.82 4.80
CA THR A 111 2.38 2.84 3.33
C THR A 111 3.74 3.23 2.79
N VAL A 112 4.01 2.90 1.54
CA VAL A 112 5.26 3.27 0.84
C VAL A 112 5.40 4.79 0.86
N ARG A 113 6.63 5.31 0.96
CA ARG A 113 6.87 6.77 0.95
C ARG A 113 6.30 7.41 -0.32
N ASN A 114 5.67 8.58 -0.16
CA ASN A 114 5.22 9.33 -1.33
C ASN A 114 6.44 9.93 -2.03
N ALA A 115 6.38 10.00 -3.36
CA ALA A 115 7.47 10.52 -4.17
C ALA A 115 7.01 11.66 -5.05
N LYS A 116 7.99 12.46 -5.49
CA LYS A 116 7.79 13.46 -6.53
C LYS A 116 8.58 13.03 -7.73
N ILE A 117 7.91 12.87 -8.86
CA ILE A 117 8.54 12.52 -10.14
C ILE A 117 8.43 13.75 -11.05
N PRO A 118 9.47 14.59 -11.13
CA PRO A 118 9.45 15.80 -11.94
C PRO A 118 9.14 15.47 -13.41
N GLY A 119 8.22 16.23 -14.00
CA GLY A 119 7.82 16.06 -15.40
C GLY A 119 6.75 14.99 -15.65
N LEU A 120 6.43 14.12 -14.68
CA LEU A 120 5.40 13.08 -14.87
C LEU A 120 4.02 13.66 -15.17
N GLY A 121 3.55 14.64 -14.37
CA GLY A 121 2.26 15.28 -14.60
C GLY A 121 2.13 15.90 -16.00
N PRO A 122 3.05 16.79 -16.42
CA PRO A 122 3.08 17.32 -17.78
C PRO A 122 3.20 16.25 -18.88
N PHE A 123 3.90 15.14 -18.63
CA PHE A 123 3.98 14.01 -19.56
C PHE A 123 2.60 13.35 -19.73
N LEU A 124 1.93 12.99 -18.63
CA LEU A 124 0.62 12.34 -18.64
C LEU A 124 -0.45 13.22 -19.29
N GLN A 125 -0.43 14.53 -19.01
CA GLN A 125 -1.38 15.50 -19.59
C GLN A 125 -1.22 15.71 -21.10
N LYS A 126 -0.04 15.39 -21.67
CA LYS A 126 0.28 15.53 -23.10
C LYS A 126 0.14 14.22 -23.89
N LEU A 127 -0.22 13.12 -23.23
CA LEU A 127 -0.45 11.85 -23.91
C LEU A 127 -1.57 12.00 -24.95
N ASN A 128 -1.36 11.39 -26.11
CA ASN A 128 -2.35 11.31 -27.17
C ASN A 128 -2.28 9.94 -27.86
N PRO A 129 -3.41 9.31 -28.21
CA PRO A 129 -3.44 8.01 -28.91
C PRO A 129 -2.58 7.97 -30.18
N SER A 130 -2.43 9.11 -30.89
CA SER A 130 -1.57 9.21 -32.08
C SER A 130 -0.08 8.97 -31.81
N GLN A 131 0.40 9.21 -30.59
CA GLN A 131 1.79 8.95 -30.20
C GLN A 131 2.06 7.46 -30.01
N PHE A 132 1.02 6.69 -29.66
CA PHE A 132 1.11 5.26 -29.38
C PHE A 132 -0.03 4.49 -30.08
N PRO A 133 -0.07 4.47 -31.42
CA PRO A 133 -1.21 3.95 -32.19
C PRO A 133 -1.45 2.45 -32.00
N LYS A 134 -0.45 1.72 -31.50
CA LYS A 134 -0.54 0.28 -31.19
C LYS A 134 -0.98 -0.01 -29.75
N SER A 135 -1.09 1.01 -28.89
CA SER A 135 -1.48 0.83 -27.50
C SER A 135 -3.00 0.72 -27.38
N MET A 136 -3.48 -0.51 -27.18
CA MET A 136 -4.90 -0.74 -26.88
C MET A 136 -5.35 -0.04 -25.60
N PHE A 137 -4.49 0.00 -24.57
CA PHE A 137 -4.78 0.63 -23.29
C PHE A 137 -5.02 2.13 -23.42
N LEU A 138 -4.16 2.84 -24.18
CA LEU A 138 -4.31 4.28 -24.36
C LEU A 138 -5.55 4.60 -25.21
N LYS A 139 -5.86 3.74 -26.19
CA LYS A 139 -7.07 3.87 -27.00
C LYS A 139 -8.32 3.74 -26.12
N GLU A 140 -8.47 2.63 -25.40
CA GLU A 140 -9.65 2.35 -24.56
C GLU A 140 -9.82 3.41 -23.47
N PHE A 141 -8.71 3.81 -22.83
CA PHE A 141 -8.70 4.89 -21.85
C PHE A 141 -9.20 6.22 -22.43
N TRP A 142 -8.73 6.59 -23.61
CA TRP A 142 -9.13 7.83 -24.27
C TRP A 142 -10.62 7.82 -24.65
N GLU A 143 -11.08 6.72 -25.25
CA GLU A 143 -12.48 6.53 -25.64
C GLU A 143 -13.41 6.57 -24.40
N SER A 144 -12.99 5.97 -23.29
CA SER A 144 -13.71 5.98 -22.01
C SER A 144 -13.80 7.38 -21.39
N ILE A 145 -12.68 8.11 -21.31
CA ILE A 145 -12.66 9.44 -20.69
C ILE A 145 -13.47 10.45 -21.50
N PHE A 146 -13.29 10.47 -22.82
CA PHE A 146 -13.89 11.48 -23.68
C PHE A 146 -15.24 11.05 -24.28
N GLN A 147 -15.71 9.85 -23.93
CA GLN A 147 -16.98 9.27 -24.39
C GLN A 147 -17.11 9.38 -25.91
N CYS A 148 -16.04 8.99 -26.60
CA CYS A 148 -15.92 9.05 -28.06
C CYS A 148 -15.23 7.79 -28.60
N SER A 149 -15.28 7.61 -29.92
CA SER A 149 -14.62 6.50 -30.61
C SER A 149 -13.53 7.00 -31.55
N LEU A 150 -12.36 6.37 -31.47
CA LEU A 150 -11.27 6.52 -32.45
C LEU A 150 -11.46 5.57 -33.64
N SER A 151 -12.39 4.61 -33.54
CA SER A 151 -12.78 3.72 -34.62
C SER A 151 -13.84 4.38 -35.52
N PRO A 152 -13.68 4.36 -36.86
CA PRO A 152 -14.61 5.02 -37.80
C PRO A 152 -16.03 4.44 -37.82
N ASN A 153 -16.19 3.17 -37.42
CA ASN A 153 -17.45 2.41 -37.56
C ASN A 153 -18.19 2.21 -36.22
N ALA A 154 -17.87 3.00 -35.20
CA ALA A 154 -18.56 2.90 -33.93
C ALA A 154 -19.89 3.66 -33.96
N LEU A 155 -20.88 3.16 -33.20
CA LEU A 155 -22.13 3.86 -32.94
C LEU A 155 -21.94 5.15 -32.10
N GLN A 156 -20.78 5.30 -31.47
CA GLN A 156 -20.44 6.40 -30.57
C GLN A 156 -19.88 7.60 -31.36
N ARG A 157 -19.99 8.80 -30.78
CA ARG A 157 -19.42 10.04 -31.33
C ARG A 157 -17.94 9.84 -31.69
N ALA A 158 -17.53 10.20 -32.90
CA ALA A 158 -16.11 10.15 -33.27
C ALA A 158 -15.29 11.15 -32.44
N CYS A 159 -14.11 10.75 -31.99
CA CYS A 159 -13.16 11.68 -31.35
C CYS A 159 -12.65 12.66 -32.41
N ASN A 160 -12.66 13.96 -32.10
CA ASN A 160 -12.37 15.00 -33.09
C ASN A 160 -10.92 15.53 -33.02
N GLY A 161 -10.15 15.09 -32.02
CA GLY A 161 -8.76 15.48 -31.81
C GLY A 161 -8.58 16.77 -31.02
N SER A 162 -9.66 17.46 -30.63
CA SER A 162 -9.60 18.61 -29.72
C SER A 162 -9.62 18.20 -28.25
N GLU A 163 -9.70 16.89 -27.96
CA GLU A 163 -9.68 16.35 -26.61
C GLU A 163 -8.28 16.48 -25.98
N HIS A 164 -8.23 16.92 -24.72
CA HIS A 164 -6.97 17.12 -24.00
C HIS A 164 -7.09 16.73 -22.54
N LEU A 165 -6.22 15.81 -22.10
CA LEU A 165 -6.19 15.31 -20.72
C LEU A 165 -5.89 16.40 -19.68
N LYS A 166 -5.21 17.49 -20.10
CA LYS A 166 -4.95 18.65 -19.23
C LYS A 166 -6.21 19.25 -18.60
N TYR A 167 -7.35 19.19 -19.29
CA TYR A 167 -8.61 19.79 -18.82
C TYR A 167 -9.54 18.78 -18.16
N VAL A 168 -9.11 17.52 -18.02
CA VAL A 168 -9.90 16.46 -17.39
C VAL A 168 -9.36 16.23 -15.98
N LYS A 169 -10.24 16.37 -14.98
CA LYS A 169 -9.94 15.93 -13.62
C LYS A 169 -10.10 14.41 -13.56
N HIS A 170 -9.01 13.68 -13.51
CA HIS A 170 -9.00 12.22 -13.45
C HIS A 170 -7.81 11.73 -12.61
N PRO A 171 -7.94 10.67 -11.80
CA PRO A 171 -6.84 10.13 -11.00
C PRO A 171 -5.58 9.79 -11.81
N PHE A 172 -5.76 9.44 -13.10
CA PHE A 172 -4.65 9.17 -14.01
C PHE A 172 -3.69 10.35 -14.20
N THR A 173 -4.17 11.60 -14.20
CA THR A 173 -3.32 12.79 -14.37
C THR A 173 -2.96 13.45 -13.04
N ASP A 174 -3.50 12.93 -11.93
CA ASP A 174 -3.18 13.38 -10.58
C ASP A 174 -1.84 12.78 -10.16
N VAL A 175 -0.92 13.66 -9.73
CA VAL A 175 0.43 13.29 -9.29
C VAL A 175 0.68 13.73 -7.85
N SER A 176 -0.38 13.95 -7.07
CA SER A 176 -0.31 14.29 -5.65
C SER A 176 0.12 13.10 -4.77
N ASP A 177 -0.31 11.89 -5.12
CA ASP A 177 0.14 10.64 -4.52
C ASP A 177 0.75 9.72 -5.60
N LEU A 178 2.05 9.46 -5.48
CA LEU A 178 2.81 8.61 -6.40
C LEU A 178 3.44 7.42 -5.68
N ARG A 179 2.91 6.96 -4.54
CA ARG A 179 3.53 5.89 -3.73
C ARG A 179 3.81 4.61 -4.53
N TYR A 180 2.78 4.07 -5.19
CA TYR A 180 2.94 2.86 -6.02
C TYR A 180 3.67 3.15 -7.34
N VAL A 181 3.42 4.32 -7.93
CA VAL A 181 4.10 4.76 -9.17
C VAL A 181 5.60 4.90 -8.93
N ASN A 182 6.02 5.30 -7.74
CA ASN A 182 7.43 5.40 -7.35
C ASN A 182 8.12 4.04 -7.37
N ASN A 183 7.46 2.98 -6.91
CA ASN A 183 8.03 1.63 -6.98
C ASN A 183 8.26 1.19 -8.43
N VAL A 184 7.32 1.50 -9.33
CA VAL A 184 7.48 1.22 -10.77
C VAL A 184 8.61 2.04 -11.36
N TYR A 185 8.69 3.33 -11.01
CA TYR A 185 9.75 4.23 -11.45
C TYR A 185 11.13 3.73 -10.99
N ASN A 186 11.27 3.39 -9.71
CA ASN A 186 12.48 2.84 -9.10
C ASN A 186 12.88 1.50 -9.75
N ALA A 187 11.92 0.63 -10.05
CA ALA A 187 12.19 -0.65 -10.70
C ALA A 187 12.78 -0.50 -12.11
N VAL A 188 12.22 0.41 -12.92
CA VAL A 188 12.74 0.69 -14.28
C VAL A 188 14.16 1.24 -14.21
N TYR A 189 14.43 2.17 -13.29
CA TYR A 189 15.77 2.70 -13.09
C TYR A 189 16.74 1.63 -12.56
N ALA A 190 16.32 0.75 -11.66
CA ALA A 190 17.18 -0.34 -11.20
C ALA A 190 17.66 -1.22 -12.37
N ILE A 191 16.76 -1.57 -13.30
CA ILE A 191 17.12 -2.30 -14.51
C ILE A 191 18.02 -1.46 -15.43
N ALA A 192 17.73 -0.17 -15.60
CA ALA A 192 18.56 0.73 -16.41
C ALA A 192 19.98 0.85 -15.84
N HIS A 193 20.13 0.95 -14.52
CA HIS A 193 21.41 0.98 -13.83
C HIS A 193 22.14 -0.37 -13.94
N ALA A 194 21.43 -1.49 -13.83
CA ALA A 194 22.03 -2.82 -14.05
C ALA A 194 22.55 -2.98 -15.49
N LEU A 195 21.77 -2.53 -16.48
CA LEU A 195 22.20 -2.50 -17.88
C LEU A 195 23.38 -1.55 -18.09
N HIS A 196 23.37 -0.37 -17.47
CA HIS A 196 24.47 0.58 -17.54
C HIS A 196 25.77 -0.02 -16.98
N ASN A 197 25.70 -0.70 -15.83
CA ASN A 197 26.84 -1.38 -15.23
C ASN A 197 27.35 -2.54 -16.09
N LEU A 198 26.42 -3.30 -16.71
CA LEU A 198 26.75 -4.37 -17.64
C LEU A 198 27.49 -3.85 -18.87
N LEU A 199 27.00 -2.76 -19.46
CA LEU A 199 27.56 -2.16 -20.67
C LEU A 199 28.86 -1.38 -20.40
N SER A 200 29.01 -0.83 -19.19
CA SER A 200 30.21 -0.09 -18.76
C SER A 200 31.26 -1.00 -18.09
N CYS A 201 31.08 -2.31 -18.19
CA CYS A 201 31.96 -3.29 -17.58
C CYS A 201 33.40 -3.14 -18.08
N ASN A 202 34.34 -3.06 -17.13
CA ASN A 202 35.76 -3.05 -17.43
C ASN A 202 36.25 -4.47 -17.68
N HIS A 203 36.80 -4.74 -18.88
CA HIS A 203 37.32 -6.07 -19.26
C HIS A 203 38.40 -6.63 -18.33
N GLN A 204 39.02 -5.80 -17.47
CA GLN A 204 39.99 -6.27 -16.46
C GLN A 204 39.35 -6.61 -15.10
N LYS A 205 38.06 -6.33 -14.92
CA LYS A 205 37.30 -6.55 -13.68
C LYS A 205 35.91 -7.12 -13.96
N GLY A 206 35.77 -7.85 -15.06
CA GLY A 206 34.50 -8.47 -15.43
C GLY A 206 34.03 -9.45 -14.36
N PRO A 207 32.74 -9.47 -14.00
CA PRO A 207 32.25 -10.31 -12.92
C PRO A 207 32.02 -11.77 -13.33
N PHE A 208 32.16 -12.09 -14.62
CA PHE A 208 31.91 -13.43 -15.15
C PHE A 208 33.22 -14.24 -15.26
N ALA A 209 33.08 -15.53 -15.58
CA ALA A 209 34.20 -16.45 -15.72
C ALA A 209 35.32 -15.87 -16.60
N ASN A 210 36.58 -16.07 -16.18
CA ASN A 210 37.76 -15.49 -16.82
C ASN A 210 37.79 -13.95 -16.83
N VAL A 211 37.14 -13.30 -15.86
CA VAL A 211 37.10 -11.83 -15.70
C VAL A 211 36.48 -11.15 -16.92
N THR A 212 35.47 -11.80 -17.50
CA THR A 212 34.83 -11.35 -18.75
C THR A 212 33.64 -10.44 -18.50
N CYS A 213 33.36 -9.58 -19.47
CA CYS A 213 32.15 -8.76 -19.53
C CYS A 213 31.12 -9.40 -20.47
N ALA A 214 29.85 -9.06 -20.28
CA ALA A 214 28.79 -9.48 -21.21
C ALA A 214 28.99 -8.82 -22.59
N GLN A 215 28.58 -9.51 -23.65
CA GLN A 215 28.58 -8.95 -25.00
C GLN A 215 27.38 -8.00 -25.16
N PRO A 216 27.59 -6.71 -25.51
CA PRO A 216 26.50 -5.74 -25.63
C PRO A 216 25.41 -6.12 -26.65
N THR A 217 25.76 -6.90 -27.67
CA THR A 217 24.86 -7.31 -28.74
C THR A 217 23.98 -8.51 -28.39
N ILE A 218 24.37 -9.30 -27.38
CA ILE A 218 23.67 -10.53 -26.97
C ILE A 218 23.65 -10.56 -25.44
N ILE A 219 22.75 -9.79 -24.84
CA ILE A 219 22.55 -9.74 -23.40
C ILE A 219 21.56 -10.83 -22.99
N GLN A 220 21.94 -11.68 -22.04
CA GLN A 220 21.09 -12.71 -21.47
C GLN A 220 20.46 -12.21 -20.15
N PRO A 221 19.19 -12.58 -19.85
CA PRO A 221 18.52 -12.13 -18.62
C PRO A 221 19.28 -12.41 -17.33
N TRP A 222 19.97 -13.55 -17.22
CA TRP A 222 20.76 -13.91 -16.04
C TRP A 222 21.96 -12.98 -15.82
N GLN A 223 22.51 -12.38 -16.88
CA GLN A 223 23.59 -11.40 -16.76
C GLN A 223 23.07 -10.10 -16.15
N ILE A 224 21.85 -9.69 -16.53
CA ILE A 224 21.19 -8.53 -15.93
C ILE A 224 20.90 -8.82 -14.46
N LEU A 225 20.39 -10.02 -14.13
CA LEU A 225 20.14 -10.43 -12.74
C LEU A 225 21.39 -10.30 -11.86
N HIS A 226 22.56 -10.70 -12.37
CA HIS A 226 23.82 -10.52 -11.65
C HIS A 226 24.09 -9.04 -11.32
N TYR A 227 23.98 -8.14 -12.30
CA TYR A 227 24.21 -6.71 -12.05
C TYR A 227 23.13 -6.09 -11.17
N MET A 228 21.87 -6.55 -11.28
CA MET A 228 20.76 -6.14 -10.40
C MET A 228 21.09 -6.38 -8.93
N GLN A 229 21.76 -7.48 -8.57
CA GLN A 229 22.16 -7.75 -7.18
C GLN A 229 23.17 -6.75 -6.60
N THR A 230 23.80 -5.94 -7.46
CA THR A 230 24.86 -5.00 -7.09
C THR A 230 24.48 -3.54 -7.32
N VAL A 231 23.26 -3.26 -7.78
CA VAL A 231 22.84 -1.87 -7.99
C VAL A 231 22.77 -1.16 -6.65
N ASN A 232 23.39 0.01 -6.62
CA ASN A 232 23.31 0.94 -5.51
C ASN A 232 23.45 2.34 -6.09
N PHE A 233 22.35 3.08 -6.13
CA PHE A 233 22.32 4.42 -6.67
C PHE A 233 21.30 5.27 -5.91
N THR A 234 21.43 6.59 -6.04
CA THR A 234 20.50 7.55 -5.44
C THR A 234 19.73 8.26 -6.54
N MET A 235 18.41 8.23 -6.44
CA MET A 235 17.52 8.98 -7.32
C MET A 235 17.68 10.48 -7.11
N ASN A 236 17.29 11.28 -8.10
CA ASN A 236 17.29 12.74 -8.00
C ASN A 236 16.47 13.27 -6.81
N GLY A 237 15.50 12.49 -6.30
CA GLY A 237 14.72 12.79 -5.09
C GLY A 237 15.41 12.44 -3.76
N GLY A 238 16.67 11.98 -3.78
CA GLY A 238 17.43 11.56 -2.59
C GLY A 238 17.15 10.13 -2.11
N GLU A 239 16.23 9.42 -2.78
CA GLU A 239 15.93 8.03 -2.45
C GLU A 239 17.04 7.10 -2.93
N SER A 240 17.66 6.36 -2.01
CA SER A 240 18.63 5.32 -2.37
C SER A 240 17.92 4.04 -2.80
N VAL A 241 18.36 3.41 -3.88
CA VAL A 241 17.81 2.17 -4.43
C VAL A 241 18.91 1.13 -4.47
N PHE A 242 18.72 0.05 -3.72
CA PHE A 242 19.60 -1.11 -3.63
C PHE A 242 18.80 -2.31 -3.13
N PHE A 243 19.38 -3.50 -3.25
CA PHE A 243 18.75 -4.75 -2.82
C PHE A 243 19.61 -5.47 -1.78
N ASP A 244 18.96 -6.17 -0.85
CA ASP A 244 19.63 -7.04 0.09
C ASP A 244 20.01 -8.40 -0.54
N SER A 245 20.57 -9.30 0.27
CA SER A 245 20.97 -10.64 -0.20
C SER A 245 19.82 -11.51 -0.72
N LYS A 246 18.57 -11.17 -0.40
CA LYS A 246 17.37 -11.87 -0.87
C LYS A 246 16.76 -11.20 -2.11
N GLY A 247 17.28 -10.04 -2.52
CA GLY A 247 16.73 -9.24 -3.61
C GLY A 247 15.66 -8.26 -3.16
N ASP A 248 15.49 -8.04 -1.86
CA ASP A 248 14.48 -7.14 -1.32
C ASP A 248 15.02 -5.71 -1.19
N SER A 249 14.18 -4.72 -1.50
CA SER A 249 14.50 -3.32 -1.22
C SER A 249 14.33 -3.03 0.28
N PRO A 250 15.21 -2.23 0.92
CA PRO A 250 15.08 -1.89 2.32
C PRO A 250 13.73 -1.26 2.64
N ALA A 251 13.07 -1.81 3.66
CA ALA A 251 11.76 -1.37 4.14
C ALA A 251 11.83 0.08 4.64
N ARG A 252 11.16 0.98 3.91
CA ARG A 252 11.01 2.40 4.21
C ARG A 252 9.56 2.79 4.02
N TYR A 253 8.88 3.06 5.13
CA TYR A 253 7.45 3.34 5.14
C TYR A 253 7.16 4.69 5.79
N GLU A 254 6.06 5.30 5.37
CA GLU A 254 5.39 6.35 6.12
C GLU A 254 4.36 5.71 7.03
N LEU A 255 4.33 6.13 8.30
CA LEU A 255 3.20 5.90 9.16
C LEU A 255 2.17 7.01 8.87
N VAL A 256 0.95 6.61 8.55
CA VAL A 256 -0.11 7.52 8.15
C VAL A 256 -1.35 7.36 9.03
N ASN A 257 -2.13 8.43 9.12
CA ASN A 257 -3.41 8.47 9.83
C ASN A 257 -4.50 9.03 8.91
N LEU A 258 -5.60 8.29 8.78
CA LEU A 258 -6.78 8.74 8.05
C LEU A 258 -7.58 9.69 8.92
N GLN A 259 -7.42 11.00 8.71
CA GLN A 259 -8.01 11.99 9.60
C GLN A 259 -9.45 12.33 9.24
N ASN A 260 -9.80 12.24 7.95
CA ASN A 260 -11.09 12.62 7.45
C ASN A 260 -11.34 11.98 6.06
N ILE A 261 -12.60 11.97 5.63
CA ILE A 261 -13.00 11.50 4.32
C ILE A 261 -13.96 12.53 3.73
N THR A 262 -13.62 13.07 2.57
CA THR A 262 -14.49 13.92 1.77
C THR A 262 -14.97 13.14 0.54
N LYS A 263 -15.99 13.65 -0.15
CA LYS A 263 -16.62 12.92 -1.28
C LYS A 263 -15.57 12.58 -2.35
N GLY A 264 -15.22 11.29 -2.44
CA GLY A 264 -14.24 10.76 -3.38
C GLY A 264 -12.76 10.92 -2.98
N THR A 265 -12.44 11.34 -1.75
CA THR A 265 -11.05 11.53 -1.31
C THR A 265 -10.85 11.20 0.17
N MET A 266 -9.81 10.45 0.49
CA MET A 266 -9.34 10.16 1.83
C MET A 266 -8.27 11.17 2.25
N GLU A 267 -8.51 11.91 3.33
CA GLU A 267 -7.52 12.85 3.87
C GLU A 267 -6.57 12.12 4.80
N VAL A 268 -5.48 11.62 4.20
CA VAL A 268 -4.44 10.86 4.90
C VAL A 268 -3.25 11.75 5.22
N VAL A 269 -2.83 11.75 6.49
CA VAL A 269 -1.72 12.57 6.98
C VAL A 269 -0.57 11.67 7.44
N THR A 270 0.65 11.99 7.01
CA THR A 270 1.86 11.32 7.49
C THR A 270 2.19 11.76 8.92
N ILE A 271 2.08 10.81 9.85
CA ILE A 271 2.28 11.02 11.29
C ILE A 271 3.58 10.39 11.81
N GLY A 272 4.37 9.74 10.95
CA GLY A 272 5.66 9.17 11.33
C GLY A 272 6.32 8.42 10.17
N TYR A 273 7.43 7.76 10.47
CA TYR A 273 8.23 7.02 9.50
C TYR A 273 8.77 5.73 10.12
N TYR A 274 8.93 4.72 9.26
CA TYR A 274 9.73 3.54 9.53
C TYR A 274 10.87 3.43 8.51
N ASP A 275 12.08 3.17 8.97
CA ASP A 275 13.26 3.03 8.13
C ASP A 275 14.16 1.91 8.65
N ALA A 276 14.13 0.76 7.98
CA ALA A 276 14.86 -0.43 8.39
C ALA A 276 16.39 -0.27 8.33
N ILE A 277 16.90 0.72 7.59
CA ILE A 277 18.34 0.99 7.46
C ILE A 277 18.89 1.62 8.75
N GLN A 278 18.03 2.28 9.53
CA GLN A 278 18.45 2.94 10.76
C GLN A 278 18.84 1.94 11.86
N PRO A 279 19.68 2.34 12.83
CA PRO A 279 20.02 1.50 13.97
C PRO A 279 18.78 1.05 14.76
N ARG A 280 18.86 -0.13 15.39
CA ARG A 280 17.80 -0.63 16.27
C ARG A 280 17.42 0.42 17.31
N GLY A 281 16.12 0.62 17.51
CA GLY A 281 15.57 1.65 18.40
C GLY A 281 15.41 3.04 17.75
N GLN A 282 15.94 3.27 16.56
CA GLN A 282 15.78 4.52 15.79
C GLN A 282 15.06 4.29 14.45
N GLN A 283 14.62 3.06 14.19
CA GLN A 283 13.93 2.68 12.96
C GLN A 283 12.53 3.27 12.86
N PHE A 284 11.88 3.58 13.98
CA PHE A 284 10.53 4.12 14.02
C PHE A 284 10.54 5.51 14.67
N THR A 285 9.98 6.49 13.97
CA THR A 285 9.86 7.87 14.45
C THR A 285 8.44 8.38 14.27
N MET A 286 7.97 9.16 15.23
CA MET A 286 6.66 9.80 15.20
C MET A 286 6.85 11.31 15.00
N ASN A 287 6.05 11.89 14.12
CA ASN A 287 5.94 13.34 13.98
C ASN A 287 5.07 13.89 15.11
N ASN A 288 5.29 15.14 15.49
CA ASN A 288 4.43 15.84 16.45
C ASN A 288 3.16 16.37 15.74
N VAL A 289 2.28 15.47 15.34
CA VAL A 289 1.03 15.76 14.61
C VAL A 289 -0.15 15.22 15.41
N ASN A 290 -1.27 15.93 15.39
CA ASN A 290 -2.50 15.46 16.03
C ASN A 290 -3.01 14.21 15.33
N ILE A 291 -3.21 13.15 16.09
CA ILE A 291 -3.75 11.88 15.61
C ILE A 291 -5.27 11.88 15.85
N THR A 292 -6.02 11.57 14.80
CA THR A 292 -7.43 11.21 14.91
C THR A 292 -7.53 9.72 15.19
N TRP A 293 -8.27 9.34 16.22
CA TRP A 293 -8.52 7.96 16.62
C TRP A 293 -9.92 7.51 16.16
N GLY A 294 -10.17 6.21 16.23
CA GLY A 294 -11.41 5.57 15.77
C GLY A 294 -12.67 6.33 16.17
N GLY A 295 -13.52 6.62 15.19
CA GLY A 295 -14.75 7.41 15.39
C GLY A 295 -14.52 8.91 15.53
N GLY A 296 -13.37 9.43 15.12
CA GLY A 296 -13.06 10.87 15.16
C GLY A 296 -12.60 11.38 16.53
N LEU A 297 -12.22 10.48 17.44
CA LEU A 297 -11.79 10.81 18.79
C LEU A 297 -10.39 11.44 18.82
N ARG A 298 -10.10 12.26 19.83
CA ARG A 298 -8.76 12.83 20.07
C ARG A 298 -7.95 12.08 21.13
N THR A 299 -8.56 11.12 21.79
CA THR A 299 -7.96 10.32 22.86
C THR A 299 -7.64 8.92 22.35
N VAL A 300 -6.47 8.41 22.74
CA VAL A 300 -6.06 7.05 22.43
C VAL A 300 -7.10 6.05 22.95
N PRO A 301 -7.64 5.15 22.11
CA PRO A 301 -8.60 4.16 22.55
C PRO A 301 -7.91 3.09 23.42
N VAL A 302 -8.55 2.73 24.53
CA VAL A 302 -8.09 1.64 25.38
C VAL A 302 -8.63 0.32 24.83
N SER A 303 -7.74 -0.65 24.59
CA SER A 303 -8.08 -1.98 24.07
C SER A 303 -7.32 -3.07 24.83
N VAL A 304 -7.65 -3.22 26.11
CA VAL A 304 -7.08 -4.23 27.01
C VAL A 304 -8.10 -5.33 27.32
N CYS A 305 -7.63 -6.55 27.56
CA CYS A 305 -8.50 -7.66 27.97
C CYS A 305 -8.99 -7.49 29.43
N SER A 306 -8.21 -6.83 30.27
CA SER A 306 -8.53 -6.57 31.67
C SER A 306 -7.96 -5.23 32.10
N GLU A 307 -8.78 -4.44 32.77
CA GLU A 307 -8.37 -3.17 33.35
C GLU A 307 -7.27 -3.36 34.41
N SER A 308 -6.50 -2.30 34.64
CA SER A 308 -5.49 -2.33 35.70
C SER A 308 -6.14 -2.50 37.07
N CYS A 309 -5.63 -3.48 37.83
CA CYS A 309 -6.10 -3.76 39.19
C CYS A 309 -5.97 -2.50 40.07
N PRO A 310 -7.05 -2.05 40.75
CA PRO A 310 -6.95 -0.93 41.68
C PRO A 310 -6.07 -1.27 42.90
N LEU A 311 -5.59 -0.24 43.59
CA LEU A 311 -4.80 -0.39 44.82
C LEU A 311 -5.54 -1.28 45.83
N GLY A 312 -4.82 -2.22 46.44
CA GLY A 312 -5.37 -3.23 47.36
C GLY A 312 -5.90 -4.50 46.69
N THR A 313 -5.89 -4.58 45.35
CA THR A 313 -6.21 -5.81 44.61
C THR A 313 -4.97 -6.38 43.91
N ARG A 314 -5.05 -7.64 43.44
CA ARG A 314 -3.95 -8.32 42.73
C ARG A 314 -4.42 -8.94 41.43
N LYS A 315 -3.50 -9.11 40.48
CA LYS A 315 -3.75 -9.90 39.27
C LYS A 315 -4.03 -11.36 39.63
N ALA A 316 -5.02 -11.95 38.95
CA ALA A 316 -5.39 -13.35 39.08
C ALA A 316 -5.47 -13.98 37.69
N VAL A 317 -4.95 -15.20 37.55
CA VAL A 317 -4.98 -15.94 36.29
C VAL A 317 -6.41 -16.40 36.00
N GLN A 318 -6.92 -16.06 34.81
CA GLN A 318 -8.20 -16.57 34.34
C GLN A 318 -7.95 -17.82 33.48
N LYS A 319 -8.33 -18.99 34.01
CA LYS A 319 -8.12 -20.27 33.31
C LYS A 319 -8.78 -20.24 31.93
N GLY A 320 -8.00 -20.52 30.89
CA GLY A 320 -8.47 -20.55 29.49
C GLY A 320 -8.41 -19.20 28.76
N ARG A 321 -7.89 -18.14 29.39
CA ARG A 321 -7.60 -16.86 28.73
C ARG A 321 -6.09 -16.62 28.60
N PRO A 322 -5.64 -15.86 27.59
CA PRO A 322 -4.23 -15.49 27.45
C PRO A 322 -3.78 -14.61 28.62
N ILE A 323 -2.48 -14.67 28.93
CA ILE A 323 -1.81 -13.93 30.03
C ILE A 323 -1.18 -12.66 29.47
#